data_AF-A0A2P2D1L0-F1
#
_entry.id   AF-A0A2P2D1L0-F1
#
_cell.length_a   1.000
_cell.length_b   1.000
_cell.length_c   1.000
_cell.angle_alpha   90.00
_cell.angle_beta   90.00
_cell.angle_gamma   90.00
#
_symmetry.space_group_name_H-M   'P 1'
#
loop_
_entity.id
_entity.type
_entity.pdbx_description
1 polymer ?
#
loop_
_entity_poly.entity_id
_entity_poly.type
_entity_poly.pdbx_seq_one_letter_code
_entity_poly.pdbx_strand_id
1 'polypeptide(L)' 'MEQETVKRLLQINRLEEIRLKQELDEEIAIWRPVVNGILTYSEACEMHPRDLAKANILVDRMIKEQKQAANKSGGK' A
#
# COMPACT_ATOMS: atom_id res chain seq x y z
N MET A 1 -24.61 -11.02 30.23
CA MET A 1 -24.73 -11.53 28.84
C MET A 1 -24.73 -10.41 27.80
N GLU A 2 -25.50 -9.33 27.97
CA GLU A 2 -25.55 -8.23 26.99
C GLU A 2 -24.21 -7.47 26.82
N GLN A 3 -23.53 -7.12 27.92
CA GLN A 3 -22.23 -6.43 27.83
C GLN A 3 -21.14 -7.24 27.12
N GLU A 4 -21.18 -8.57 27.24
CA GLU A 4 -20.23 -9.44 26.55
C GLU A 4 -20.53 -9.51 25.05
N THR A 5 -21.82 -9.50 24.69
CA THR A 5 -22.28 -9.45 23.30
C THR A 5 -21.86 -8.15 22.62
N VAL A 6 -22.03 -7.01 23.30
CA VAL A 6 -21.60 -5.69 22.79
C VAL A 6 -20.08 -5.65 22.59
N LYS A 7 -19.29 -6.18 23.54
CA LYS A 7 -17.83 -6.27 23.40
C LYS A 7 -17.42 -7.11 22.19
N ARG A 8 -18.07 -8.26 21.95
CA ARG A 8 -17.80 -9.10 20.77
C ARG A 8 -18.13 -8.38 19.46
N LEU A 9 -19.26 -7.69 19.39
CA LEU A 9 -19.65 -6.93 18.20
C LEU A 9 -18.66 -5.79 17.89
N LEU A 10 -18.22 -5.05 18.91
CA LEU A 10 -17.19 -4.01 18.72
C LEU A 10 -15.86 -4.58 18.25
N GLN A 11 -15.49 -5.77 18.72
CA GLN A 11 -14.26 -6.44 18.30
C GLN A 11 -14.35 -6.94 16.85
N ILE A 12 -15.48 -7.51 16.44
CA ILE A 12 -15.73 -7.90 15.04
C ILE A 12 -15.63 -6.67 14.13
N ASN A 13 -16.30 -5.59 14.48
CA ASN A 13 -16.29 -4.36 13.68
C ASN A 13 -14.87 -3.79 13.52
N ARG A 14 -14.06 -3.80 14.60
CA ARG A 14 -12.65 -3.40 14.53
C ARG A 14 -11.83 -4.31 13.61
N LEU A 15 -12.06 -5.62 13.65
CA LEU A 15 -11.36 -6.57 12.77
C LEU A 15 -11.73 -6.37 11.30
N GLU A 16 -13.00 -6.09 11.01
CA GLU A 16 -13.45 -5.75 9.66
C GLU A 16 -12.84 -4.43 9.17
N GLU A 17 -12.76 -3.41 10.02
CA GLU A 17 -12.09 -2.15 9.68
C GLU A 17 -10.61 -2.36 9.32
N ILE A 18 -9.91 -3.20 10.10
CA ILE A 18 -8.51 -3.56 9.81
C ILE A 18 -8.41 -4.29 8.47
N ARG A 19 -9.30 -5.26 8.21
CA ARG A 19 -9.32 -6.02 6.95
C ARG A 19 -9.53 -5.10 5.75
N LEU A 20 -10.52 -4.21 5.82
CA LEU A 20 -10.84 -3.27 4.75
C LEU A 20 -9.69 -2.29 4.48
N LYS A 21 -9.01 -1.82 5.53
CA LYS A 21 -7.81 -1.00 5.38
C LYS A 21 -6.68 -1.73 4.66
N GLN A 22 -6.44 -3.00 5.01
CA GLN A 22 -5.43 -3.81 4.32
C GLN A 22 -5.76 -4.02 2.85
N GLU A 23 -7.02 -4.34 2.54
CA GLU A 23 -7.51 -4.53 1.17
C GLU A 23 -7.36 -3.25 0.33
N LEU A 24 -7.69 -2.09 0.91
CA LEU A 24 -7.49 -0.79 0.27
C LEU A 24 -6.00 -0.45 0.08
N ASP A 25 -5.16 -0.72 1.07
CA ASP A 25 -3.72 -0.50 0.98
C ASP A 25 -3.08 -1.37 -0.12
N GLU A 26 -3.57 -2.60 -0.30
CA GLU A 26 -3.16 -3.50 -1.39
C GLU A 26 -3.61 -2.99 -2.76
N GLU A 27 -4.85 -2.52 -2.90
CA GLU A 27 -5.33 -1.90 -4.14
C GLU A 27 -4.52 -0.64 -4.50
N ILE A 28 -4.28 0.25 -3.52
CA ILE A 28 -3.46 1.45 -3.72
C ILE A 28 -2.02 1.07 -4.08
N ALA A 29 -1.50 -0.02 -3.51
CA ALA A 29 -0.15 -0.48 -3.78
C ALA A 29 0.06 -0.86 -5.25
N ILE A 30 -0.97 -1.30 -5.98
CA ILE A 30 -0.88 -1.62 -7.41
C ILE A 30 -0.59 -0.37 -8.26
N TRP A 31 -1.03 0.80 -7.79
CA TRP A 31 -0.93 2.07 -8.52
C TRP A 31 0.32 2.90 -8.14
N ARG A 32 1.27 2.34 -7.38
CA ARG A 32 2.49 3.08 -6.98
C ARG A 32 3.28 3.66 -8.16
N PRO A 33 3.51 2.96 -9.28
CA PRO A 33 4.14 3.52 -10.46
C PRO A 33 3.43 4.78 -10.97
N VAL A 34 2.10 4.81 -10.92
CA VAL A 34 1.31 5.96 -11.38
C VAL A 34 1.42 7.12 -10.40
N VAL A 35 1.25 6.85 -9.11
CA VAL A 35 1.37 7.87 -8.05
C VAL A 35 2.77 8.49 -8.02
N ASN A 36 3.82 7.72 -8.32
CA ASN A 36 5.20 8.20 -8.37
C ASN A 36 5.61 8.74 -9.76
N GLY A 37 4.68 8.85 -10.71
CA GLY A 37 4.93 9.44 -12.04
C GLY A 37 5.83 8.60 -12.94
N ILE A 38 6.00 7.31 -12.67
CA ILE A 38 6.76 6.37 -13.52
C ILE A 38 5.92 5.91 -14.71
N LEU A 39 4.62 5.70 -14.49
CA LEU A 39 3.65 5.36 -15.53
C LEU A 39 2.51 6.36 -15.51
N THR A 40 1.88 6.57 -16.66
CA THR A 40 0.55 7.18 -16.74
C THR A 40 -0.51 6.15 -16.35
N TYR A 41 -1.71 6.63 -16.03
CA TYR A 41 -2.86 5.75 -15.77
C TYR A 41 -3.16 4.84 -16.96
N SER A 42 -3.14 5.40 -18.18
CA SER A 42 -3.39 4.65 -19.41
C SER A 42 -2.37 3.53 -19.63
N GLU A 43 -1.07 3.81 -19.47
CA GLU A 43 -0.03 2.78 -19.60
C GLU A 43 -0.21 1.66 -18.56
N ALA A 44 -0.52 2.02 -17.32
CA ALA A 44 -0.75 1.03 -16.26
C ALA A 44 -1.99 0.15 -16.53
N CYS A 45 -3.04 0.69 -17.15
CA CYS A 45 -4.24 -0.06 -17.55
C CYS A 45 -3.98 -1.01 -18.74
N GLU A 46 -3.08 -0.66 -19.65
CA GLU A 46 -2.73 -1.48 -20.81
C GLU A 46 -1.68 -2.56 -20.48
N MET A 47 -1.00 -2.44 -19.36
CA MET A 47 0.01 -3.39 -18.91
C MET A 47 -0.59 -4.70 -18.40
N HIS A 48 0.10 -5.80 -18.68
CA HIS A 48 -0.24 -7.09 -18.09
C HIS A 48 -0.04 -7.03 -16.55
N PRO A 49 -0.97 -7.59 -15.73
CA PRO A 49 -0.90 -7.48 -14.27
C PRO A 49 0.43 -7.94 -13.65
N ARG A 50 1.07 -8.96 -14.24
CA ARG A 50 2.39 -9.44 -13.79
C ARG A 50 3.50 -8.40 -13.97
N ASP A 51 3.45 -7.61 -15.05
CA ASP A 51 4.47 -6.59 -15.32
C ASP A 51 4.22 -5.34 -14.50
N LEU A 52 2.95 -4.99 -14.26
CA LEU A 52 2.58 -3.96 -13.30
C LEU A 52 3.05 -4.32 -11.88
N ALA A 53 2.91 -5.58 -11.46
CA ALA A 53 3.45 -6.07 -10.19
C ALA A 53 4.99 -5.94 -10.09
N LYS A 54 5.73 -6.22 -11.18
CA LYS A 54 7.19 -6.00 -11.20
C LYS A 54 7.54 -4.52 -11.09
N ALA A 55 6.81 -3.65 -11.79
CA ALA A 55 7.02 -2.20 -11.71
C ALA A 55 6.81 -1.69 -10.28
N ASN A 56 5.79 -2.19 -9.58
CA ASN A 56 5.56 -1.89 -8.16
C ASN A 56 6.76 -2.26 -7.28
N ILE A 57 7.32 -3.47 -7.43
CA ILE A 57 8.50 -3.90 -6.65
C ILE A 57 9.71 -3.00 -6.91
N LEU A 58 9.90 -2.53 -8.15
CA LEU A 58 11.00 -1.63 -8.51
C LEU A 58 10.82 -0.25 -7.88
N VAL A 59 9.60 0.30 -7.89
CA VAL A 59 9.26 1.57 -7.23
C VAL A 59 9.54 1.48 -5.72
N ASP A 60 9.17 0.36 -5.09
CA ASP A 60 9.41 0.15 -3.66
C ASP A 60 10.90 0.14 -3.31
N ARG A 61 11.70 -0.52 -4.14
CA ARG A 61 13.15 -0.52 -4.00
C ARG A 61 13.71 0.91 -4.14
N MET A 62 13.26 1.65 -5.15
CA MET A 62 13.68 3.04 -5.37
C MET A 62 13.33 3.93 -4.16
N ILE A 63 12.11 3.86 -3.64
CA ILE A 63 11.67 4.63 -2.46
C ILE A 63 12.53 4.27 -1.24
N LYS A 64 12.81 2.98 -1.05
CA LYS A 64 13.65 2.52 0.07
C LYS A 64 15.08 3.07 -0.04
N GLU A 65 15.67 3.04 -1.23
CA GLU A 65 17.01 3.56 -1.50
C GLU A 65 17.08 5.08 -1.29
N GLN A 66 16.07 5.83 -1.77
CA GLN A 66 15.98 7.29 -1.54
C GLN A 66 15.89 7.63 -0.05
N LYS A 67 15.07 6.92 0.73
CA LYS A 67 14.97 7.11 2.19
C LYS A 67 16.29 6.83 2.90
N GLN A 68 17.00 5.77 2.48
CA GLN A 68 18.32 5.45 3.04
C GLN A 68 19.38 6.49 2.71
N ALA A 69 19.36 7.04 1.48
CA ALA A 69 20.26 8.11 1.07
C ALA A 69 19.98 9.40 1.86
N ALA A 70 18.72 9.80 1.99
CA ALA A 70 18.31 11.00 2.73
C ALA A 70 18.74 10.95 4.21
N ASN A 71 18.62 9.79 4.86
CA ASN A 71 19.05 9.61 6.25
C ASN A 71 20.57 9.67 6.43
N LYS A 72 21.36 9.34 5.40
CA LYS A 72 22.84 9.47 5.43
C LYS A 72 23.31 10.91 5.24
N SER A 73 22.52 11.76 4.57
CA SER A 73 22.87 13.17 4.33
C SER A 73 22.49 14.14 5.46
N GLY A 74 21.64 13.73 6.41
CA GLY A 74 21.19 14.57 7.53
C GLY A 74 22.06 14.54 8.80
N GLY A 75 23.12 13.72 8.81
CA GLY A 75 24.06 13.64 9.93
C GLY A 75 25.30 14.49 9.67
N LYS A 76 25.20 15.81 9.87
CA LYS A 76 26.35 16.72 10.02
C LYS A 76 26.05 17.72 11.12
#